data_AF-A0A547NPH5-F1
#
_entry.id   AF-A0A547NPH5-F1
#
_cell.length_a   1.000
_cell.length_b   1.000
_cell.length_c   1.000
_cell.angle_alpha   90.00
_cell.angle_beta   90.00
_cell.angle_gamma   90.00
#
_symmetry.space_group_name_H-M   'P 1'
#
loop_
_entity.id
_entity.type
_entity.pdbx_description
1 polymer ?
#
loop_
_entity_poly.entity_id
_entity_poly.type
_entity_poly.pdbx_seq_one_letter_code
_entity_poly.pdbx_strand_id
1 'polypeptide(L)'
;MNAHHFPADSWSIEYEFEDLEICEDGVFFGSFNGTAELALNDPRDGDFYVKSIAIQGVKRERQTIGGYGLTIPKRIEDVMLLRRPAPDNQSFAAHLFRRLESTLYASEHAREQFASELEAA
;
A
#
# COMPACT_ATOMS: atom_id res chain seq x y z
N MET A 1 14.06 0.24 -31.38
CA MET A 1 13.54 0.62 -30.05
C MET A 1 12.08 0.98 -30.27
N ASN A 2 11.18 0.00 -30.07
CA ASN A 2 9.75 0.18 -30.25
C ASN A 2 9.19 0.77 -28.96
N ALA A 3 8.76 2.03 -29.01
CA ALA A 3 7.99 2.63 -27.92
C ALA A 3 6.60 1.99 -27.93
N HIS A 4 6.39 1.04 -27.03
CA HIS A 4 5.05 0.52 -26.76
C HIS A 4 4.24 1.64 -26.11
N HIS A 5 3.29 2.18 -26.89
CA HIS A 5 2.28 3.11 -26.39
C HIS A 5 1.24 2.30 -25.61
N PHE A 6 1.56 1.97 -24.36
CA PHE A 6 0.55 1.48 -23.42
C PHE A 6 -0.30 2.68 -22.98
N PRO A 7 -1.65 2.62 -23.06
CA PRO A 7 -2.46 3.61 -22.38
C PRO A 7 -2.10 3.58 -20.89
N ALA A 8 -1.86 4.75 -20.30
CA ALA A 8 -1.37 4.91 -18.92
C ALA A 8 -2.22 4.19 -17.84
N ASP A 9 -3.43 3.72 -18.19
CA ASP A 9 -4.31 2.97 -17.30
C ASP A 9 -4.18 1.43 -17.35
N SER A 10 -3.39 0.84 -18.25
CA SER A 10 -3.42 -0.63 -18.44
C SER A 10 -2.33 -1.43 -17.73
N TRP A 11 -1.23 -0.80 -17.31
CA TRP A 11 -0.12 -1.51 -16.70
C TRP A 11 0.12 -1.07 -15.25
N SER A 12 0.14 -2.07 -14.36
CA SER A 12 0.43 -1.92 -12.95
C SER A 12 1.12 -3.18 -12.45
N ILE A 13 1.95 -3.02 -11.42
CA ILE A 13 2.62 -4.11 -10.73
C ILE A 13 2.23 -4.13 -9.26
N GLU A 14 2.34 -5.30 -8.66
CA GLU A 14 2.27 -5.46 -7.20
C GLU A 14 3.69 -5.38 -6.64
N TYR A 15 3.89 -4.44 -5.73
CA TYR A 15 5.15 -4.23 -5.01
C TYR A 15 4.94 -4.64 -3.56
N GLU A 16 5.58 -5.73 -3.14
CA GLU A 16 5.60 -6.16 -1.75
C GLU A 16 6.61 -5.33 -0.95
N PHE A 17 6.22 -4.92 0.24
CA PHE A 17 7.08 -4.19 1.17
C PHE A 17 7.02 -4.80 2.55
N GLU A 18 8.18 -4.83 3.18
CA GLU A 18 8.38 -5.24 4.56
C GLU A 18 9.03 -4.09 5.33
N ASP A 19 8.63 -3.98 6.59
CA ASP A 19 9.13 -3.01 7.54
C ASP A 19 9.12 -1.54 7.05
N LEU A 20 8.07 -1.14 6.33
CA LEU A 20 7.95 0.23 5.85
C LEU A 20 7.61 1.15 7.03
N GLU A 21 8.61 1.87 7.51
CA GLU A 21 8.49 2.76 8.66
C GLU A 21 7.74 4.05 8.30
N ILE A 22 6.78 4.43 9.15
CA ILE A 22 6.17 5.76 9.12
C ILE A 22 6.72 6.58 10.27
N CYS A 23 7.37 7.68 9.91
CA CYS A 23 7.83 8.71 10.81
C CYS A 23 7.10 10.04 10.52
N GLU A 24 6.64 10.72 11.57
CA GLU A 24 6.04 12.06 11.49
C GLU A 24 6.83 12.98 12.43
N ASP A 25 7.36 14.09 11.90
CA ASP A 25 8.18 15.05 12.67
C ASP A 25 9.31 14.41 13.50
N GLY A 26 9.94 13.35 12.94
CA GLY A 26 11.02 12.59 13.60
C GLY A 26 10.54 11.60 14.66
N VAL A 27 9.23 11.45 14.87
CA VAL A 27 8.63 10.46 15.76
C VAL A 27 8.25 9.22 14.96
N PHE A 28 8.70 8.05 15.42
CA PHE A 28 8.29 6.76 14.86
C PHE A 28 6.86 6.42 15.28
N PHE A 29 5.98 6.19 14.30
CA PHE A 29 4.59 5.82 14.53
C PHE A 29 4.32 4.33 14.38
N GLY A 30 5.08 3.66 13.52
CA GLY A 30 4.90 2.24 13.27
C GLY A 30 5.62 1.77 12.02
N SER A 31 5.73 0.46 11.92
CA SER A 31 6.24 -0.26 10.76
C SER A 31 5.09 -1.06 10.15
N PHE A 32 5.01 -1.09 8.82
CA PHE A 32 3.93 -1.76 8.10
C PHE A 32 4.48 -2.72 7.07
N ASN A 33 3.82 -3.88 6.98
CA ASN A 33 4.05 -4.88 5.95
C ASN A 33 2.83 -4.91 5.03
N GLY A 34 3.04 -5.14 3.75
CA GLY A 34 1.95 -5.13 2.80
C GLY A 34 2.35 -5.15 1.34
N THR A 35 1.39 -4.82 0.50
CA THR A 35 1.53 -4.79 -0.95
C THR A 35 0.96 -3.48 -1.48
N ALA A 36 1.70 -2.80 -2.34
CA ALA A 36 1.26 -1.62 -3.05
C ALA A 36 1.03 -1.95 -4.52
N GLU A 37 -0.06 -1.44 -5.10
CA GLU A 37 -0.29 -1.50 -6.54
C GLU A 37 0.31 -0.22 -7.16
N LEU A 38 1.42 -0.37 -7.88
CA LEU A 38 2.12 0.71 -8.56
C LEU A 38 1.70 0.72 -10.03
N ALA A 39 1.13 1.83 -10.49
CA ALA A 39 0.66 2.00 -11.86
C ALA A 39 1.48 3.07 -12.59
N LEU A 40 1.55 2.97 -13.92
CA LEU A 40 2.30 3.94 -14.72
C LEU A 40 1.64 5.33 -14.65
N ASN A 41 2.39 6.36 -14.25
CA ASN A 41 1.90 7.73 -14.19
C ASN A 41 2.03 8.44 -15.55
N ASP A 42 3.27 8.67 -16.00
CA ASP A 42 3.58 9.17 -17.34
C ASP A 42 4.55 8.20 -18.03
N PRO A 43 4.20 7.64 -19.21
CA PRO A 43 5.10 6.80 -20.00
C PRO A 43 6.43 7.45 -20.39
N ARG A 44 6.54 8.78 -20.31
CA ARG A 44 7.75 9.53 -20.70
C ARG A 44 8.73 9.75 -19.56
N ASP A 45 8.21 9.87 -18.34
CA ASP A 45 9.02 10.11 -17.14
C ASP A 45 9.38 8.81 -16.41
N GLY A 46 8.70 7.70 -16.74
CA GLY A 46 8.95 6.38 -16.13
C GLY A 46 8.55 6.30 -14.67
N ASP A 47 7.80 7.30 -14.18
CA ASP A 47 7.36 7.39 -12.81
C ASP A 47 6.06 6.60 -12.58
N PHE A 48 5.89 6.12 -11.35
CA PHE A 48 4.68 5.41 -10.95
C PHE A 48 3.72 6.31 -10.19
N TYR A 49 2.47 5.86 -10.05
CA TYR A 49 1.60 6.32 -8.99
C TYR A 49 1.06 5.15 -8.19
N VAL A 50 0.81 5.39 -6.91
CA VAL A 50 0.23 4.36 -6.03
C VAL A 50 -1.29 4.35 -6.21
N LYS A 51 -1.83 3.23 -6.67
CA LYS A 51 -3.27 3.07 -6.93
C LYS A 51 -4.00 2.54 -5.69
N SER A 52 -3.41 1.57 -5.01
CA SER A 52 -3.92 1.00 -3.77
C SER A 52 -2.78 0.44 -2.91
N ILE A 53 -3.03 0.33 -1.60
CA ILE A 53 -2.10 -0.27 -0.63
C ILE A 53 -2.88 -1.24 0.26
N ALA A 54 -2.46 -2.50 0.31
CA ALA A 54 -2.97 -3.51 1.22
C ALA A 54 -2.00 -3.67 2.39
N ILE A 55 -2.44 -3.33 3.60
CA ILE A 55 -1.62 -3.43 4.82
C ILE A 55 -2.04 -4.66 5.62
N GLN A 56 -1.06 -5.46 6.02
CA GLN A 56 -1.27 -6.58 6.92
C GLN A 56 -1.46 -6.08 8.36
N GLY A 57 -2.44 -6.63 9.06
CA GLY A 57 -2.75 -6.26 10.43
C GLY A 57 -3.48 -7.34 11.20
N VAL A 58 -3.96 -6.98 12.39
CA VAL A 58 -4.69 -7.90 13.27
C VAL A 58 -5.98 -7.24 13.70
N LYS A 59 -7.11 -7.86 13.35
CA LYS A 59 -8.42 -7.46 13.87
C LYS A 59 -8.74 -8.17 15.18
N ARG A 60 -9.53 -7.49 16.01
CA ARG A 60 -10.12 -8.06 17.23
C ARG A 60 -11.56 -8.43 16.97
N GLU A 61 -11.87 -9.73 17.02
CA GLU A 61 -13.23 -10.24 16.91
C GLU A 61 -13.71 -10.81 18.24
N ARG A 62 -15.02 -10.79 18.45
CA ARG A 62 -15.66 -11.45 19.59
C ARG A 62 -16.05 -12.85 19.16
N GLN A 63 -15.48 -13.86 19.80
CA GLN A 63 -15.88 -15.25 19.59
C GLN A 63 -16.71 -15.74 20.77
N THR A 64 -17.91 -16.24 20.51
CA THR A 64 -18.75 -16.91 21.51
C THR A 64 -18.47 -18.41 21.45
N ILE A 65 -18.01 -18.99 22.56
CA ILE A 65 -17.76 -20.43 22.66
C ILE A 65 -19.07 -21.11 23.10
N GLY A 66 -19.55 -22.07 22.31
CA GLY A 66 -20.83 -22.75 22.52
C GLY A 66 -20.91 -23.47 23.87
N GLY A 67 -22.05 -23.31 24.56
CA GLY A 67 -22.41 -24.00 25.80
C GLY A 67 -22.56 -23.10 27.03
N TYR A 68 -21.79 -22.02 27.13
CA TYR A 68 -21.72 -21.20 28.36
C TYR A 68 -21.92 -19.69 28.15
N GLY A 69 -22.24 -19.23 26.93
CA GLY A 69 -22.46 -17.79 26.65
C GLY A 69 -21.20 -16.91 26.86
N LEU A 70 -20.02 -17.52 26.96
CA LEU A 70 -18.77 -16.81 27.17
C LEU A 70 -18.28 -16.21 25.85
N THR A 71 -18.16 -14.88 25.82
CA THR A 71 -17.56 -14.13 24.70
C THR A 71 -16.11 -13.78 25.04
N ILE A 72 -15.16 -14.29 24.25
CA ILE A 72 -13.74 -13.95 24.38
C ILE A 72 -13.27 -13.08 23.22
N PRO A 73 -12.35 -12.12 23.45
CA PRO A 73 -11.69 -11.41 22.38
C PRO A 73 -10.68 -12.34 21.68
N LYS A 74 -10.80 -12.50 20.37
CA LYS A 74 -9.86 -13.22 19.51
C LYS A 74 -9.14 -12.23 18.60
N ARG A 75 -7.84 -12.43 18.42
CA ARG A 75 -7.02 -11.73 17.42
C ARG A 75 -6.94 -12.59 16.17
N ILE A 76 -7.22 -12.01 15.01
CA ILE A 76 -7.17 -12.69 13.72
C ILE A 76 -6.40 -11.80 12.76
N GLU A 77 -5.51 -12.38 11.98
CA GLU A 77 -4.84 -11.70 10.88
C GLU A 77 -5.87 -11.17 9.89
N ASP A 78 -5.67 -9.97 9.40
CA ASP A 78 -6.54 -9.33 8.43
C ASP A 78 -5.74 -8.35 7.56
N VAL A 79 -6.36 -7.90 6.48
CA VAL A 79 -5.78 -6.94 5.55
C VAL A 79 -6.64 -5.69 5.49
N MET A 80 -6.01 -4.53 5.70
CA MET A 80 -6.63 -3.23 5.49
C MET A 80 -6.30 -2.73 4.08
N LEU A 81 -7.30 -2.69 3.19
CA LEU A 81 -7.15 -2.10 1.87
C LEU A 81 -7.35 -0.58 1.92
N LEU A 82 -6.31 0.17 1.58
CA LEU A 82 -6.32 1.61 1.39
C LEU A 82 -6.37 1.92 -0.10
N ARG A 83 -7.46 2.52 -0.55
CA ARG A 83 -7.55 3.04 -1.92
C ARG A 83 -7.06 4.48 -1.95
N ARG A 84 -6.56 4.91 -3.11
CA ARG A 84 -6.18 6.30 -3.34
C ARG A 84 -7.32 7.25 -2.93
N PRO A 85 -7.11 8.12 -1.93
CA PRO A 85 -8.16 8.98 -1.41
C PRO A 85 -8.39 10.19 -2.33
N ALA A 86 -9.61 10.75 -2.30
CA ALA A 86 -9.86 12.06 -2.90
C ALA A 86 -8.96 13.14 -2.25
N PRO A 87 -8.58 14.21 -2.97
CA PRO A 87 -7.66 15.23 -2.45
C PRO A 87 -8.14 15.90 -1.15
N ASP A 88 -9.44 16.06 -0.99
CA ASP A 88 -10.12 16.71 0.13
C ASP A 88 -10.43 15.77 1.31
N ASN A 89 -10.22 14.45 1.16
CA ASN A 89 -10.51 13.48 2.21
C ASN A 89 -9.48 13.58 3.36
N GLN A 90 -9.95 13.89 4.58
CA GLN A 90 -9.12 14.03 5.80
C GLN A 90 -9.30 12.85 6.78
N SER A 91 -9.81 11.71 6.31
CA SER A 91 -9.92 10.51 7.15
C SER A 91 -8.54 9.95 7.52
N PHE A 92 -8.46 9.24 8.64
CA PHE A 92 -7.23 8.54 9.04
C PHE A 92 -6.68 7.64 7.94
N ALA A 93 -7.55 6.89 7.25
CA ALA A 93 -7.16 6.03 6.13
C ALA A 93 -6.54 6.83 4.97
N ALA A 94 -7.06 8.03 4.69
CA ALA A 94 -6.50 8.92 3.67
C ALA A 94 -5.13 9.47 4.08
N HIS A 95 -4.94 9.86 5.35
CA HIS A 95 -3.63 10.28 5.85
C HIS A 95 -2.61 9.14 5.83
N LEU A 96 -3.01 7.96 6.29
CA LEU A 96 -2.16 6.76 6.28
C LEU A 96 -1.73 6.41 4.85
N PHE A 97 -2.68 6.41 3.90
CA PHE A 97 -2.36 6.18 2.49
C PHE A 97 -1.31 7.18 1.98
N ARG A 98 -1.53 8.49 2.17
CA ARG A 98 -0.60 9.53 1.68
C ARG A 98 0.79 9.41 2.30
N ARG A 99 0.86 9.00 3.58
CA ARG A 99 2.14 8.78 4.25
C ARG A 99 2.88 7.59 3.68
N LEU A 100 2.21 6.45 3.52
CA LEU A 100 2.79 5.27 2.89
C LEU A 100 3.20 5.53 1.44
N GLU A 101 2.34 6.22 0.67
CA GLU A 101 2.63 6.66 -0.69
C GLU A 101 3.92 7.50 -0.73
N SER A 102 4.05 8.51 0.12
CA SER A 102 5.26 9.32 0.20
C SER A 102 6.50 8.50 0.56
N THR A 103 6.38 7.52 1.47
CA THR A 103 7.51 6.65 1.83
C THR A 103 7.90 5.72 0.68
N LEU A 104 6.91 5.19 -0.06
CA LEU A 104 7.15 4.36 -1.25
C LEU A 104 7.86 5.16 -2.35
N TYR A 105 7.48 6.41 -2.59
CA TYR A 105 8.20 7.28 -3.55
C TYR A 105 9.62 7.59 -3.11
N ALA A 106 9.87 7.72 -1.80
CA ALA A 106 11.21 7.95 -1.27
C ALA A 106 12.09 6.69 -1.32
N SER A 107 11.48 5.50 -1.42
CA SER A 107 12.19 4.22 -1.52
C SER A 107 12.89 4.09 -2.86
N GLU A 108 14.21 3.92 -2.83
CA GLU A 108 15.01 3.60 -4.03
C GLU A 108 14.64 2.22 -4.58
N HIS A 109 14.49 1.23 -3.71
CA HIS A 109 14.10 -0.13 -4.10
C HIS A 109 12.76 -0.18 -4.84
N ALA A 110 11.75 0.57 -4.38
CA ALA A 110 10.45 0.62 -5.05
C ALA A 110 10.57 1.22 -6.46
N ARG A 111 11.38 2.26 -6.63
CA ARG A 111 11.62 2.91 -7.93
C ARG A 111 12.40 2.01 -8.87
N GLU A 112 13.45 1.34 -8.38
CA GLU A 112 14.26 0.41 -9.18
C GLU A 112 13.46 -0.80 -9.63
N GLN A 113 12.68 -1.41 -8.72
CA GLN A 113 11.83 -2.56 -9.06
C GLN A 113 10.78 -2.17 -10.09
N PHE A 114 10.13 -1.01 -9.93
CA PHE A 114 9.17 -0.52 -10.90
C PHE A 114 9.80 -0.30 -12.28
N ALA A 115 10.98 0.34 -12.34
CA ALA A 115 11.68 0.58 -13.59
C ALA A 115 12.10 -0.75 -14.27
N SER A 116 12.60 -1.72 -13.51
CA SER A 116 13.00 -3.03 -14.03
C SER A 116 11.81 -3.79 -14.62
N GLU A 117 10.66 -3.77 -13.96
CA GLU A 117 9.44 -4.41 -14.47
C GLU A 117 8.90 -3.68 -15.71
N LEU A 118 9.03 -2.34 -15.76
CA LEU A 118 8.62 -1.54 -16.91
C LEU A 118 9.49 -1.81 -18.14
N GLU A 119 10.80 -2.04 -17.99
CA GLU A 119 11.69 -2.43 -19.09
C GLU A 119 11.43 -3.86 -19.59
N ALA A 120 10.90 -4.74 -18.74
CA ALA A 120 10.60 -6.14 -19.07
C ALA A 120 9.22 -6.34 -19.73
N ALA A 121 8.33 -5.34 -19.68
CA ALA A 121 6.96 -5.36 -20.18
C ALA A 121 6.81 -4.99 -21.67
#